data_AF-A0A7K3GEX0-F1
#
_entry.id   AF-A0A7K3GEX0-F1
#
_cell.length_a   1.000
_cell.length_b   1.000
_cell.length_c   1.000
_cell.angle_alpha   90.00
_cell.angle_beta   90.00
_cell.angle_gamma   90.00
#
_symmetry.space_group_name_H-M   'P 1'
#
loop_
_entity.id
_entity.type
_entity.pdbx_description
1 polymer ?
#
loop_
_entity_poly.entity_id
_entity_poly.type
_entity_poly.pdbx_seq_one_letter_code
_entity_poly.pdbx_strand_id
1 'polypeptide(L)'
;RLTGGRPLGVALLGRAAGEAPAHLKPGLTPGRLLDLTVELREDAPPVPVAPALLAELLPVPRPGPYAVLAAAHDEESARVLAHARLPSESLDGDVALRVRDRLRAEDWAASAPGSRHFVADPLLRALLLHRLRFEDGDHPRYAAWHAVHETLRRHYGPGPSPYRLHHDLALGRTEDAVAHLRTAFPEPDVLGWLGRLRFVASAPYPRERNAAGPDPRRALALGQAPAGGQDPAGELPTGLDADGVELHLSLRRLLHAVWLLTDPLALPDDEVADRLAHELRRLSGRHLSGSGALWDAATHWPRDIRARRELSLPPGREDGV
;
A
#
# COMPACT_ATOMS: atom_id res chain seq x y z
N ARG A 1 2.12 -13.42 -3.82
CA ARG A 1 2.21 -12.18 -3.02
C ARG A 1 0.84 -11.74 -2.51
N LEU A 2 -0.10 -11.28 -3.35
CA LEU A 2 -1.44 -10.86 -2.91
C LEU A 2 -2.16 -11.92 -2.06
N THR A 3 -2.14 -13.18 -2.49
CA THR A 3 -2.82 -14.29 -1.79
C THR A 3 -2.12 -14.77 -0.52
N GLY A 4 -0.89 -14.31 -0.23
CA GLY A 4 -0.07 -14.87 0.85
C GLY A 4 0.21 -16.38 0.75
N GLY A 5 -0.10 -17.02 -0.40
CA GLY A 5 -0.03 -18.47 -0.54
C GLY A 5 -1.33 -19.22 -0.19
N ARG A 6 -2.42 -18.53 0.17
CA ARG A 6 -3.72 -19.16 0.46
C ARG A 6 -4.31 -19.82 -0.80
N PRO A 7 -4.54 -21.15 -0.79
CA PRO A 7 -5.01 -21.89 -1.98
C PRO A 7 -6.37 -21.42 -2.50
N LEU A 8 -7.32 -21.17 -1.58
CA LEU A 8 -8.66 -20.69 -1.94
C LEU A 8 -8.60 -19.34 -2.67
N GLY A 9 -7.78 -18.41 -2.17
CA GLY A 9 -7.56 -17.12 -2.81
C GLY A 9 -6.96 -17.24 -4.23
N VAL A 10 -6.02 -18.17 -4.41
CA VAL A 10 -5.43 -18.45 -5.73
C VAL A 10 -6.47 -19.02 -6.69
N ALA A 11 -7.27 -19.99 -6.25
CA ALA A 11 -8.31 -20.61 -7.07
C ALA A 11 -9.39 -19.60 -7.51
N LEU A 12 -9.87 -18.77 -6.58
CA LEU A 12 -10.90 -17.77 -6.87
C LEU A 12 -10.40 -16.67 -7.82
N LEU A 13 -9.19 -16.14 -7.59
CA LEU A 13 -8.60 -15.14 -8.49
C LEU A 13 -8.28 -15.73 -9.86
N GLY A 14 -7.79 -16.97 -9.92
CA GLY A 14 -7.53 -17.68 -11.17
C GLY A 14 -8.80 -17.85 -12.00
N ARG A 15 -9.91 -18.24 -11.37
CA ARG A 15 -11.22 -18.32 -12.02
C ARG A 15 -11.67 -16.95 -12.53
N ALA A 16 -11.64 -15.93 -11.68
CA ALA A 16 -12.04 -14.58 -12.08
C ALA A 16 -11.22 -14.04 -13.27
N ALA A 17 -9.92 -14.33 -13.31
CA ALA A 17 -9.04 -13.94 -14.42
C ALA A 17 -9.35 -14.72 -15.71
N GLY A 18 -9.75 -15.99 -15.62
CA GLY A 18 -10.18 -16.80 -16.76
C GLY A 18 -11.39 -16.19 -17.48
N GLU A 19 -12.37 -15.76 -16.68
CA GLU A 19 -13.63 -15.14 -17.10
C GLU A 19 -13.52 -13.65 -17.46
N ALA A 20 -12.33 -13.05 -17.32
CA ALA A 20 -12.14 -11.66 -17.69
C ALA A 20 -12.36 -11.47 -19.21
N PRO A 21 -13.03 -10.38 -19.66
CA PRO A 21 -13.23 -10.11 -21.08
C PRO A 21 -11.92 -10.08 -21.88
N ALA A 22 -11.89 -10.70 -23.06
CA ALA A 22 -10.67 -10.87 -23.85
C ALA A 22 -9.93 -9.56 -24.15
N HIS A 23 -10.67 -8.47 -24.40
CA HIS A 23 -10.11 -7.15 -24.68
C HIS A 23 -9.43 -6.48 -23.46
N LEU A 24 -9.72 -6.94 -22.23
CA LEU A 24 -9.12 -6.42 -20.99
C LEU A 24 -7.90 -7.23 -20.54
N LYS A 25 -7.74 -8.48 -21.01
CA LYS A 25 -6.66 -9.40 -20.59
C LYS A 25 -5.24 -8.80 -20.72
N PRO A 26 -4.87 -8.09 -21.81
CA PRO A 26 -3.51 -7.54 -21.96
C PRO A 26 -3.12 -6.48 -20.91
N GLY A 27 -4.10 -5.83 -20.27
CA GLY A 27 -3.88 -4.79 -19.26
C GLY A 27 -4.42 -5.16 -17.88
N LEU A 28 -4.65 -6.44 -17.62
CA LEU A 28 -5.28 -6.93 -16.40
C LEU A 28 -4.28 -6.94 -15.25
N THR A 29 -4.43 -6.00 -14.32
CA THR A 29 -3.74 -6.02 -13.02
C THR A 29 -4.64 -6.67 -11.97
N PRO A 30 -4.10 -7.15 -10.83
CA PRO A 30 -4.95 -7.62 -9.74
C PRO A 30 -5.95 -6.55 -9.28
N GLY A 31 -5.55 -5.28 -9.23
CA GLY A 31 -6.45 -4.17 -8.92
C GLY A 31 -7.62 -4.03 -9.90
N ARG A 32 -7.36 -4.13 -11.21
CA ARG A 32 -8.41 -4.10 -12.25
C ARG A 32 -9.29 -5.34 -12.20
N LEU A 33 -8.73 -6.51 -11.95
CA LEU A 33 -9.49 -7.75 -11.79
C LEU A 33 -10.52 -7.64 -10.67
N LEU A 34 -10.14 -7.05 -9.53
CA LEU A 34 -11.06 -6.83 -8.40
C LEU A 34 -12.21 -5.87 -8.72
N ASP A 35 -12.09 -5.03 -9.75
CA ASP A 35 -13.14 -4.11 -10.21
C ASP A 35 -14.09 -4.74 -11.23
N LEU A 36 -13.78 -5.92 -11.75
CA LEU A 36 -14.61 -6.58 -12.76
C LEU A 36 -15.86 -7.23 -12.17
N THR A 37 -16.84 -7.39 -13.04
CA THR A 37 -18.00 -8.27 -12.86
C THR A 37 -17.85 -9.42 -13.84
N VAL A 38 -17.85 -10.66 -13.35
CA VAL A 38 -17.57 -11.86 -14.17
C VAL A 38 -18.47 -13.03 -13.77
N GLU A 39 -18.64 -14.00 -14.66
CA GLU A 39 -19.44 -15.21 -14.45
C GLU A 39 -18.63 -16.27 -13.69
N LEU A 40 -18.54 -16.15 -12.36
CA LEU A 40 -17.74 -17.07 -11.53
C LEU A 40 -18.33 -18.49 -11.40
N ARG A 41 -19.55 -18.72 -11.88
CA ARG A 41 -20.25 -20.00 -11.86
C ARG A 41 -21.05 -20.14 -13.16
N GLU A 42 -20.99 -21.32 -13.75
CA GLU A 42 -21.83 -21.70 -14.89
C GLU A 42 -23.31 -21.52 -14.51
N ASP A 43 -24.10 -20.95 -15.42
CA ASP A 43 -25.53 -20.64 -15.26
C ASP A 43 -25.90 -19.67 -14.12
N ALA A 44 -24.94 -18.90 -13.60
CA ALA A 44 -25.19 -17.81 -12.65
C ALA A 44 -24.99 -16.44 -13.31
N PRO A 45 -25.73 -15.40 -12.88
CA PRO A 45 -25.48 -14.05 -13.37
C PRO A 45 -24.06 -13.59 -13.01
N PRO A 46 -23.45 -12.71 -13.82
CA PRO A 46 -22.17 -12.10 -13.50
C PRO A 46 -22.19 -11.42 -12.12
N VAL A 47 -21.14 -11.66 -11.32
CA VAL A 47 -21.00 -11.08 -9.98
C VAL A 47 -19.74 -10.22 -9.87
N PRO A 48 -19.75 -9.14 -9.07
CA PRO A 48 -18.55 -8.36 -8.78
C PRO A 48 -17.49 -9.22 -8.07
N VAL A 49 -16.27 -9.22 -8.62
CA VAL A 49 -15.17 -10.10 -8.16
C VAL A 49 -14.84 -9.86 -6.69
N ALA A 50 -14.52 -8.62 -6.29
CA ALA A 50 -14.09 -8.35 -4.91
C ALA A 50 -15.14 -8.71 -3.84
N PRO A 51 -16.43 -8.31 -3.96
CA PRO A 51 -17.48 -8.75 -3.04
C PRO A 51 -17.69 -10.26 -3.01
N ALA A 52 -17.66 -10.95 -4.15
CA ALA A 52 -17.83 -12.40 -4.20
C ALA A 52 -16.68 -13.13 -3.51
N LEU A 53 -15.43 -12.73 -3.77
CA LEU A 53 -14.25 -13.27 -3.10
C LEU A 53 -14.28 -13.01 -1.59
N LEU A 54 -14.69 -11.81 -1.16
CA LEU A 54 -14.78 -11.46 0.25
C LEU A 54 -15.86 -12.29 0.96
N ALA A 55 -17.01 -12.56 0.33
CA ALA A 55 -18.09 -13.37 0.91
C ALA A 55 -17.68 -14.83 1.11
N GLU A 56 -16.88 -15.39 0.20
CA GLU A 56 -16.33 -16.75 0.32
C GLU A 56 -15.23 -16.84 1.39
N LEU A 57 -14.38 -15.82 1.49
CA LEU A 57 -13.28 -15.82 2.45
C LEU A 57 -13.75 -15.47 3.87
N LEU A 58 -14.60 -14.46 4.02
CA LEU A 58 -15.08 -13.97 5.31
C LEU A 58 -16.62 -14.00 5.34
N PRO A 59 -17.23 -15.17 5.62
CA PRO A 59 -18.69 -15.34 5.59
C PRO A 59 -19.34 -14.75 6.86
N VAL A 60 -19.33 -13.41 6.96
CA VAL A 60 -19.92 -12.65 8.05
C VAL A 60 -21.14 -11.85 7.59
N PRO A 61 -22.19 -11.71 8.41
CA PRO A 61 -23.38 -10.95 8.03
C PRO A 61 -23.11 -9.48 7.71
N ARG A 62 -22.09 -8.88 8.36
CA ARG A 62 -21.73 -7.47 8.22
C ARG A 62 -20.21 -7.31 8.05
N PRO A 63 -19.70 -7.19 6.82
CA PRO A 63 -18.27 -6.97 6.58
C PRO A 63 -17.83 -5.51 6.79
N GLY A 64 -18.77 -4.56 6.98
CA GLY A 64 -18.48 -3.13 7.17
C GLY A 64 -17.48 -2.82 8.29
N PRO A 65 -17.69 -3.33 9.52
CA PRO A 65 -16.72 -3.17 10.61
C PRO A 65 -15.31 -3.65 10.25
N TYR A 66 -15.19 -4.77 9.56
CA TYR A 66 -13.91 -5.31 9.11
C TYR A 66 -13.23 -4.39 8.08
N ALA A 67 -14.02 -3.81 7.17
CA ALA A 67 -13.53 -2.90 6.14
C ALA A 67 -12.93 -1.63 6.75
N VAL A 68 -13.62 -1.03 7.73
CA VAL A 68 -13.11 0.13 8.48
C VAL A 68 -11.82 -0.22 9.21
N LEU A 69 -11.80 -1.33 9.96
CA LEU A 69 -10.65 -1.70 10.79
C LEU A 69 -9.45 -2.24 9.99
N ALA A 70 -9.61 -2.60 8.72
CA ALA A 70 -8.51 -3.05 7.86
C ALA A 70 -7.43 -1.98 7.59
N ALA A 71 -7.77 -0.69 7.80
CA ALA A 71 -6.81 0.40 7.72
C ALA A 71 -5.92 0.53 8.98
N ALA A 72 -6.30 -0.08 10.10
CA ALA A 72 -5.55 0.00 11.36
C ALA A 72 -4.26 -0.82 11.33
N HIS A 73 -3.29 -0.38 12.15
CA HIS A 73 -2.00 -1.03 12.29
C HIS A 73 -1.97 -2.03 13.45
N ASP A 74 -2.68 -1.72 14.52
CA ASP A 74 -2.70 -2.48 15.77
C ASP A 74 -4.09 -2.36 16.44
N GLU A 75 -4.22 -2.96 17.62
CA GLU A 75 -5.46 -2.93 18.39
C GLU A 75 -5.83 -1.51 18.87
N GLU A 76 -4.86 -0.65 19.18
CA GLU A 76 -5.10 0.71 19.64
C GLU A 76 -5.71 1.56 18.52
N SER A 77 -5.05 1.60 17.36
CA SER A 77 -5.54 2.29 16.17
C SER A 77 -6.88 1.71 15.66
N ALA A 78 -7.11 0.41 15.83
CA ALA A 78 -8.40 -0.22 15.54
C ALA A 78 -9.51 0.26 16.49
N ARG A 79 -9.24 0.37 17.80
CA ARG A 79 -10.21 0.92 18.77
C ARG A 79 -10.54 2.37 18.47
N VAL A 80 -9.55 3.18 18.11
CA VAL A 80 -9.77 4.59 17.71
C VAL A 80 -10.71 4.67 16.51
N LEU A 81 -10.48 3.84 15.49
CA LEU A 81 -11.39 3.77 14.34
C LEU A 81 -12.78 3.27 14.71
N ALA A 82 -12.88 2.22 15.52
CA ALA A 82 -14.18 1.70 15.97
C ALA A 82 -14.99 2.79 16.68
N HIS A 83 -14.36 3.52 17.61
CA HIS A 83 -15.01 4.60 18.34
C HIS A 83 -15.47 5.74 17.41
N ALA A 84 -14.60 6.15 16.48
CA ALA A 84 -14.88 7.31 15.62
C ALA A 84 -15.82 7.01 14.44
N ARG A 85 -15.82 5.77 13.93
CA ARG A 85 -16.44 5.41 12.64
C ARG A 85 -17.51 4.33 12.74
N LEU A 86 -17.61 3.61 13.85
CA LEU A 86 -18.59 2.53 14.07
C LEU A 86 -19.42 2.73 15.36
N PRO A 87 -19.92 3.95 15.69
CA PRO A 87 -20.58 4.20 16.97
C PRO A 87 -21.86 3.38 17.16
N SER A 88 -22.59 3.08 16.07
CA SER A 88 -23.80 2.26 16.09
C SER A 88 -23.55 0.77 16.33
N GLU A 89 -22.33 0.29 16.09
CA GLU A 89 -21.94 -1.12 16.29
C GLU A 89 -21.39 -1.37 17.70
N SER A 90 -21.13 -0.30 18.47
CA SER A 90 -20.51 -0.34 19.81
C SER A 90 -21.47 -0.73 20.95
N LEU A 91 -22.77 -0.88 20.68
CA LEU A 91 -23.78 -1.12 21.73
C LEU A 91 -23.61 -2.49 22.42
N ASP A 92 -23.02 -3.47 21.74
CA ASP A 92 -22.80 -4.84 22.25
C ASP A 92 -21.33 -5.11 22.64
N GLY A 93 -20.58 -4.07 23.01
CA GLY A 93 -19.19 -4.16 23.46
C GLY A 93 -18.15 -3.72 22.42
N ASP A 94 -16.87 -3.87 22.77
CA ASP A 94 -15.74 -3.38 21.98
C ASP A 94 -15.67 -4.08 20.61
N VAL A 95 -16.01 -3.33 19.56
CA VAL A 95 -16.04 -3.81 18.17
C VAL A 95 -14.67 -4.29 17.72
N ALA A 96 -13.59 -3.59 18.09
CA ALA A 96 -12.24 -3.97 17.69
C ALA A 96 -11.84 -5.32 18.32
N LEU A 97 -12.17 -5.53 19.59
CA LEU A 97 -11.92 -6.83 20.24
C LEU A 97 -12.72 -7.97 19.60
N ARG A 98 -14.00 -7.77 19.31
CA ARG A 98 -14.83 -8.79 18.65
C ARG A 98 -14.29 -9.17 17.27
N VAL A 99 -13.91 -8.16 16.47
CA VAL A 99 -13.30 -8.40 15.15
C VAL A 99 -11.97 -9.13 15.29
N ARG A 100 -11.10 -8.74 16.23
CA ARG A 100 -9.83 -9.41 16.50
C ARG A 100 -10.02 -10.88 16.86
N ASP A 101 -10.94 -11.16 17.77
CA ASP A 101 -11.18 -12.50 18.27
C ASP A 101 -11.76 -13.39 17.16
N ARG A 102 -12.63 -12.84 16.29
CA ARG A 102 -13.11 -13.53 15.10
C ARG A 102 -12.00 -13.81 14.09
N LEU A 103 -11.15 -12.81 13.79
CA LEU A 103 -10.01 -12.98 12.89
C LEU A 103 -9.05 -14.06 13.38
N ARG A 104 -8.82 -14.14 14.70
CA ARG A 104 -8.02 -15.21 15.32
C ARG A 104 -8.70 -16.57 15.25
N ALA A 105 -10.00 -16.65 15.51
CA ALA A 105 -10.75 -17.90 15.46
C ALA A 105 -10.78 -18.53 14.06
N GLU A 106 -10.69 -17.72 13.01
CA GLU A 106 -10.61 -18.15 11.61
C GLU A 106 -9.17 -18.19 11.05
N ASP A 107 -8.18 -18.10 11.92
CA ASP A 107 -6.76 -18.23 11.60
C ASP A 107 -6.22 -17.17 10.59
N TRP A 108 -6.86 -16.01 10.56
CA TRP A 108 -6.39 -14.86 9.76
C TRP A 108 -5.15 -14.19 10.36
N ALA A 109 -4.91 -14.35 11.67
CA ALA A 109 -3.76 -13.76 12.36
C ALA A 109 -2.45 -14.51 12.08
N ALA A 110 -2.49 -15.83 11.85
CA ALA A 110 -1.29 -16.64 11.63
C ALA A 110 -0.72 -16.52 10.20
N SER A 111 -1.51 -16.00 9.26
CA SER A 111 -1.18 -16.00 7.82
C SER A 111 -0.09 -14.99 7.43
N ALA A 112 0.33 -14.10 8.34
CA ALA A 112 1.42 -13.14 8.10
C ALA A 112 2.19 -12.80 9.40
N PRO A 113 3.12 -13.67 9.85
CA PRO A 113 3.98 -13.38 10.99
C PRO A 113 4.75 -12.07 10.78
N GLY A 114 4.70 -11.17 11.78
CA GLY A 114 5.36 -9.86 11.70
C GLY A 114 4.58 -8.76 10.96
N SER A 115 3.34 -9.03 10.52
CA SER A 115 2.46 -8.00 9.96
C SER A 115 2.19 -6.89 10.98
N ARG A 116 2.36 -5.64 10.53
CA ARG A 116 2.09 -4.42 11.32
C ARG A 116 0.68 -3.89 11.06
N HIS A 117 -0.25 -4.80 10.82
CA HIS A 117 -1.64 -4.49 10.50
C HIS A 117 -2.58 -5.30 11.37
N PHE A 118 -3.68 -4.65 11.78
CA PHE A 118 -4.72 -5.28 12.58
C PHE A 118 -5.38 -6.45 11.82
N VAL A 119 -5.61 -6.28 10.51
CA VAL A 119 -5.90 -7.38 9.59
C VAL A 119 -4.59 -7.81 8.93
N ALA A 120 -4.02 -8.91 9.42
CA ALA A 120 -2.68 -9.34 9.03
C ALA A 120 -2.61 -9.95 7.62
N ASP A 121 -3.62 -10.73 7.22
CA ASP A 121 -3.64 -11.43 5.93
C ASP A 121 -3.71 -10.45 4.74
N PRO A 122 -2.75 -10.51 3.79
CA PRO A 122 -2.67 -9.55 2.69
C PRO A 122 -3.87 -9.56 1.74
N LEU A 123 -4.45 -10.74 1.48
CA LEU A 123 -5.58 -10.87 0.56
C LEU A 123 -6.85 -10.31 1.20
N LEU A 124 -7.13 -10.75 2.43
CA LEU A 124 -8.28 -10.27 3.17
C LEU A 124 -8.20 -8.76 3.36
N ARG A 125 -7.03 -8.24 3.79
CA ARG A 125 -6.83 -6.80 3.94
C ARG A 125 -7.04 -6.06 2.61
N ALA A 126 -6.51 -6.56 1.50
CA ALA A 126 -6.70 -5.92 0.20
C ALA A 126 -8.18 -5.88 -0.23
N LEU A 127 -8.95 -6.94 0.01
CA LEU A 127 -10.39 -6.99 -0.28
C LEU A 127 -11.20 -6.07 0.64
N LEU A 128 -10.86 -6.01 1.92
CA LEU A 128 -11.50 -5.12 2.89
C LEU A 128 -11.21 -3.64 2.59
N LEU A 129 -9.98 -3.30 2.20
CA LEU A 129 -9.61 -1.95 1.77
C LEU A 129 -10.24 -1.59 0.41
N HIS A 130 -10.38 -2.55 -0.49
CA HIS A 130 -11.14 -2.38 -1.73
C HIS A 130 -12.60 -2.03 -1.42
N ARG A 131 -13.23 -2.80 -0.53
CA ARG A 131 -14.59 -2.53 -0.06
C ARG A 131 -14.68 -1.15 0.58
N LEU A 132 -13.81 -0.82 1.55
CA LEU A 132 -13.81 0.49 2.23
C LEU A 132 -13.72 1.64 1.22
N ARG A 133 -12.87 1.47 0.19
CA ARG A 133 -12.69 2.49 -0.84
C ARG A 133 -13.97 2.75 -1.61
N PHE A 134 -14.68 1.69 -2.00
CA PHE A 134 -15.87 1.81 -2.86
C PHE A 134 -17.18 1.57 -2.11
N GLU A 135 -17.18 1.71 -0.78
CA GLU A 135 -18.35 1.50 0.07
C GLU A 135 -19.46 2.50 -0.25
N ASP A 136 -19.08 3.74 -0.58
CA ASP A 136 -19.99 4.81 -1.00
C ASP A 136 -20.42 4.70 -2.49
N GLY A 137 -20.09 3.59 -3.17
CA GLY A 137 -20.35 3.39 -4.60
C GLY A 137 -19.44 4.22 -5.52
N ASP A 138 -20.00 4.69 -6.64
CA ASP A 138 -19.30 5.56 -7.61
C ASP A 138 -19.36 7.05 -7.21
N HIS A 139 -19.71 7.36 -5.95
CA HIS A 139 -19.77 8.74 -5.48
C HIS A 139 -18.35 9.33 -5.50
N PRO A 140 -18.10 10.51 -6.13
CA PRO A 140 -16.76 11.05 -6.40
C PRO A 140 -15.95 11.50 -5.17
N ARG A 141 -16.25 11.03 -3.96
CA ARG A 141 -15.62 11.53 -2.73
C ARG A 141 -14.90 10.50 -1.88
N TYR A 142 -14.96 9.20 -2.19
CA TYR A 142 -14.30 8.15 -1.39
C TYR A 142 -14.40 8.46 0.13
N ALA A 143 -15.60 8.83 0.58
CA ALA A 143 -15.75 9.62 1.81
C ALA A 143 -15.44 8.77 3.03
N ALA A 144 -15.86 7.50 3.01
CA ALA A 144 -15.49 6.50 4.00
C ALA A 144 -13.96 6.32 4.08
N TRP A 145 -13.30 6.11 2.94
CA TRP A 145 -11.84 6.00 2.83
C TRP A 145 -11.14 7.22 3.43
N HIS A 146 -11.50 8.41 2.98
CA HIS A 146 -10.86 9.65 3.41
C HIS A 146 -11.10 9.91 4.89
N ALA A 147 -12.30 9.62 5.41
CA ALA A 147 -12.61 9.78 6.83
C ALA A 147 -11.83 8.79 7.72
N VAL A 148 -11.67 7.54 7.29
CA VAL A 148 -10.86 6.53 8.01
C VAL A 148 -9.40 6.96 8.07
N HIS A 149 -8.80 7.30 6.93
CA HIS A 149 -7.40 7.69 6.89
C HIS A 149 -7.12 9.03 7.59
N GLU A 150 -8.03 10.01 7.52
CA GLU A 150 -7.90 11.24 8.31
C GLU A 150 -8.05 11.00 9.82
N THR A 151 -8.90 10.07 10.24
CA THR A 151 -9.04 9.71 11.66
C THR A 151 -7.74 9.14 12.19
N LEU A 152 -7.14 8.18 11.47
CA LEU A 152 -5.84 7.60 11.86
C LEU A 152 -4.70 8.61 11.77
N ARG A 153 -4.68 9.44 10.71
CA ARG A 153 -3.70 10.53 10.57
C ARG A 153 -3.72 11.47 11.78
N ARG A 154 -4.91 11.87 12.27
CA ARG A 154 -5.06 12.71 13.47
C ARG A 154 -4.62 11.99 14.74
N HIS A 155 -4.91 10.70 14.85
CA HIS A 155 -4.51 9.88 15.99
C HIS A 155 -2.99 9.82 16.17
N TYR A 156 -2.22 9.70 15.08
CA TYR A 156 -0.75 9.70 15.12
C TYR A 156 -0.12 11.09 15.31
N GLY A 157 -0.93 12.13 15.55
CA GLY A 157 -0.48 13.47 15.89
C GLY A 157 -0.03 14.33 14.69
N PRO A 158 0.41 15.57 14.96
CA PRO A 158 0.75 16.53 13.90
C PRO A 158 2.13 16.29 13.27
N GLY A 159 3.05 15.65 14.00
CA GLY A 159 4.44 15.43 13.55
C GLY A 159 4.59 14.27 12.55
N PRO A 160 5.65 14.27 11.72
CA PRO A 160 5.85 13.28 10.65
C PRO A 160 6.33 11.92 11.20
N SER A 161 5.43 11.15 11.82
CA SER A 161 5.68 9.76 12.18
C SER A 161 5.49 8.84 10.97
N PRO A 162 6.16 7.67 10.89
CA PRO A 162 5.97 6.73 9.78
C PRO A 162 4.50 6.34 9.58
N TYR A 163 3.76 6.16 10.68
CA TYR A 163 2.33 5.84 10.66
C TYR A 163 1.48 6.98 10.09
N ARG A 164 1.74 8.24 10.50
CA ARG A 164 1.06 9.41 9.91
C ARG A 164 1.32 9.50 8.41
N LEU A 165 2.58 9.40 8.00
CA LEU A 165 3.00 9.48 6.60
C LEU A 165 2.41 8.35 5.75
N HIS A 166 2.25 7.15 6.31
CA HIS A 166 1.52 6.05 5.66
C HIS A 166 0.07 6.45 5.36
N HIS A 167 -0.62 7.09 6.30
CA HIS A 167 -1.99 7.58 6.06
C HIS A 167 -2.03 8.80 5.13
N ASP A 168 -1.02 9.68 5.13
CA ASP A 168 -0.90 10.75 4.12
C ASP A 168 -0.81 10.18 2.71
N LEU A 169 0.04 9.17 2.48
CA LEU A 169 0.14 8.49 1.18
C LEU A 169 -1.18 7.84 0.79
N ALA A 170 -1.85 7.18 1.72
CA ALA A 170 -3.16 6.59 1.46
C ALA A 170 -4.24 7.64 1.12
N LEU A 171 -4.05 8.90 1.52
CA LEU A 171 -4.87 10.05 1.11
C LEU A 171 -4.38 10.71 -0.20
N GLY A 172 -3.29 10.21 -0.80
CA GLY A 172 -2.68 10.76 -2.01
C GLY A 172 -1.71 11.92 -1.77
N ARG A 173 -1.38 12.21 -0.50
CA ARG A 173 -0.46 13.29 -0.10
C ARG A 173 0.93 12.71 0.07
N THR A 174 1.90 13.23 -0.67
CA THR A 174 3.26 12.64 -0.73
C THR A 174 4.34 13.59 -0.24
N GLU A 175 4.02 14.87 -0.15
CA GLU A 175 4.94 15.99 0.03
C GLU A 175 5.62 15.89 1.40
N ASP A 176 4.83 15.68 2.46
CA ASP A 176 5.33 15.47 3.82
C ASP A 176 6.26 14.25 3.92
N ALA A 177 5.97 13.18 3.17
CA ALA A 177 6.78 11.97 3.20
C ALA A 177 8.13 12.18 2.50
N VAL A 178 8.14 12.81 1.33
CA VAL A 178 9.39 13.14 0.62
C VAL A 178 10.22 14.14 1.44
N ALA A 179 9.58 15.16 2.03
CA ALA A 179 10.24 16.12 2.89
C ALA A 179 10.87 15.45 4.12
N HIS A 180 10.13 14.57 4.80
CA HIS A 180 10.64 13.82 5.95
C HIS A 180 11.81 12.90 5.57
N LEU A 181 11.68 12.13 4.48
CA LEU A 181 12.74 11.26 3.98
C LEU A 181 14.01 12.05 3.63
N ARG A 182 13.86 13.25 3.05
CA ARG A 182 14.97 14.15 2.72
C ARG A 182 15.67 14.67 3.97
N THR A 183 14.91 15.15 4.96
CA THR A 183 15.47 15.69 6.21
C THR A 183 16.17 14.59 7.02
N ALA A 184 15.64 13.37 7.03
CA ALA A 184 16.25 12.24 7.73
C ALA A 184 17.39 11.56 6.95
N PHE A 185 17.57 11.88 5.65
CA PHE A 185 18.57 11.22 4.80
C PHE A 185 20.03 11.36 5.29
N PRO A 186 20.48 12.48 5.89
CA PRO A 186 21.85 12.58 6.39
C PRO A 186 22.13 11.79 7.68
N GLU A 187 21.09 11.25 8.33
CA GLU A 187 21.23 10.57 9.61
C GLU A 187 21.99 9.23 9.47
N PRO A 188 22.75 8.78 10.48
CA PRO A 188 23.55 7.57 10.38
C PRO A 188 22.74 6.27 10.20
N ASP A 189 21.48 6.24 10.65
CA ASP A 189 20.62 5.05 10.62
C ASP A 189 19.97 4.81 9.25
N VAL A 190 20.78 4.37 8.29
CA VAL A 190 20.30 4.09 6.93
C VAL A 190 19.37 2.88 6.86
N LEU A 191 19.56 1.88 7.73
CA LEU A 191 18.67 0.72 7.77
C LEU A 191 17.28 1.11 8.29
N GLY A 192 17.21 1.93 9.34
CA GLY A 192 15.96 2.52 9.80
C GLY A 192 15.34 3.45 8.77
N TRP A 193 16.15 4.21 8.02
CA TRP A 193 15.68 5.04 6.90
C TRP A 193 15.06 4.22 5.77
N LEU A 194 15.72 3.13 5.33
CA LEU A 194 15.19 2.20 4.32
C LEU A 194 13.93 1.48 4.83
N GLY A 195 13.92 1.07 6.10
CA GLY A 195 12.76 0.48 6.76
C GLY A 195 11.57 1.45 6.79
N ARG A 196 11.83 2.73 7.06
CA ARG A 196 10.82 3.79 7.04
C ARG A 196 10.26 4.05 5.65
N LEU A 197 11.13 4.16 4.63
CA LEU A 197 10.71 4.27 3.23
C LEU A 197 9.78 3.11 2.85
N ARG A 198 10.18 1.87 3.15
CA ARG A 198 9.37 0.67 2.87
C ARG A 198 8.02 0.70 3.60
N PHE A 199 8.02 1.10 4.87
CA PHE A 199 6.81 1.14 5.67
C PHE A 199 5.83 2.22 5.20
N VAL A 200 6.32 3.42 4.90
CA VAL A 200 5.49 4.52 4.38
C VAL A 200 4.94 4.14 3.01
N ALA A 201 5.79 3.61 2.13
CA ALA A 201 5.41 3.19 0.78
C ALA A 201 4.51 1.93 0.73
N SER A 202 4.30 1.23 1.85
CA SER A 202 3.32 0.14 1.91
C SER A 202 1.88 0.64 2.05
N ALA A 203 1.69 1.97 2.11
CA ALA A 203 0.38 2.61 2.11
C ALA A 203 -0.48 2.13 0.94
N PRO A 204 -1.76 1.80 1.16
CA PRO A 204 -2.63 1.41 0.07
C PRO A 204 -2.88 2.60 -0.86
N TYR A 205 -2.67 2.41 -2.16
CA TYR A 205 -2.78 3.48 -3.14
C TYR A 205 -4.24 3.90 -3.37
N PRO A 206 -4.61 5.20 -3.27
CA PRO A 206 -5.97 5.71 -3.49
C PRO A 206 -6.32 5.76 -4.98
N ARG A 207 -6.39 4.59 -5.61
CA ARG A 207 -6.75 4.46 -7.02
C ARG A 207 -8.21 4.83 -7.27
N GLU A 208 -8.47 5.35 -8.46
CA GLU A 208 -9.83 5.49 -8.96
C GLU A 208 -10.35 4.17 -9.53
N ARG A 209 -11.67 3.95 -9.46
CA ARG A 209 -12.31 2.81 -10.12
C ARG A 209 -12.22 2.99 -11.63
N ASN A 210 -11.81 1.95 -12.35
CA ASN A 210 -11.78 1.93 -13.82
C ASN A 210 -10.94 3.06 -14.47
N ALA A 211 -9.97 3.63 -13.74
CA ALA A 211 -9.06 4.63 -14.30
C ALA A 211 -8.46 4.16 -15.63
N ALA A 212 -8.54 5.02 -16.64
CA ALA A 212 -7.95 4.76 -17.95
C ALA A 212 -6.47 5.14 -17.96
N GLY A 213 -5.65 4.36 -18.66
CA GLY A 213 -4.22 4.61 -18.79
C GLY A 213 -3.35 3.94 -17.72
N PRO A 214 -2.02 4.19 -17.77
CA PRO A 214 -1.07 3.63 -16.83
C PRO A 214 -1.22 4.25 -15.44
N ASP A 215 -0.79 3.52 -14.40
CA ASP A 215 -0.76 4.02 -13.03
C ASP A 215 0.10 5.30 -12.94
N PRO A 216 -0.40 6.43 -12.40
CA PRO A 216 0.33 7.69 -12.40
C PRO A 216 1.60 7.65 -11.54
N ARG A 217 1.69 6.74 -10.56
CA ARG A 217 2.93 6.52 -9.80
C ARG A 217 4.07 6.07 -10.70
N ARG A 218 3.78 5.39 -11.82
CA ARG A 218 4.78 4.97 -12.80
C ARG A 218 5.50 6.16 -13.41
N ALA A 219 4.74 7.15 -13.91
CA ALA A 219 5.32 8.34 -14.52
C ALA A 219 6.19 9.10 -13.50
N LEU A 220 5.67 9.32 -12.29
CA LEU A 220 6.40 9.99 -11.22
C LEU A 220 7.67 9.22 -10.81
N ALA A 221 7.62 7.90 -10.72
CA ALA A 221 8.80 7.07 -10.45
C ALA A 221 9.88 7.22 -11.53
N LEU A 222 9.48 7.33 -12.79
CA LEU A 222 10.38 7.52 -13.94
C LEU A 222 10.84 8.98 -14.10
N GLY A 223 10.34 9.92 -13.30
CA GLY A 223 10.61 11.36 -13.44
C GLY A 223 9.89 12.02 -14.61
N GLN A 224 8.76 11.46 -15.03
CA GLN A 224 7.93 11.91 -16.15
C GLN A 224 6.62 12.52 -15.65
N ALA A 225 6.07 13.48 -16.40
CA ALA A 225 4.75 14.03 -16.11
C ALA A 225 3.68 12.93 -16.22
N PRO A 226 2.77 12.77 -15.24
CA PRO A 226 1.62 11.90 -15.40
C PRO A 226 0.72 12.41 -16.54
N ALA A 227 0.03 11.50 -17.23
CA ALA A 227 -0.83 11.86 -18.37
C ALA A 227 -1.93 12.85 -17.92
N GLY A 228 -1.97 14.04 -18.54
CA GLY A 228 -2.92 15.11 -18.19
C GLY A 228 -2.57 15.91 -16.93
N GLY A 229 -1.41 15.69 -16.31
CA GLY A 229 -0.98 16.37 -15.09
C GLY A 229 0.03 17.50 -15.30
N GLN A 230 0.26 18.25 -14.22
CA GLN A 230 1.30 19.27 -14.13
C GLN A 230 2.72 18.65 -14.01
N ASP A 231 3.73 19.52 -14.01
CA ASP A 231 5.16 19.21 -13.93
C ASP A 231 5.45 18.06 -12.93
N PRO A 232 6.19 17.01 -13.34
CA PRO A 232 6.56 15.90 -12.45
C PRO A 232 7.36 16.31 -11.22
N ALA A 233 8.02 17.48 -11.26
CA ALA A 233 8.68 18.05 -10.10
C ALA A 233 7.70 18.45 -9.00
N GLY A 234 6.45 18.77 -9.36
CA GLY A 234 5.46 19.40 -8.48
C GLY A 234 5.94 20.75 -7.93
N GLU A 235 5.31 21.23 -6.87
CA GLU A 235 5.79 22.42 -6.16
C GLU A 235 7.04 22.07 -5.34
N LEU A 236 8.18 22.63 -5.74
CA LEU A 236 9.44 22.42 -5.03
C LEU A 236 9.45 23.23 -3.71
N PRO A 237 10.02 22.67 -2.62
CA PRO A 237 10.20 23.43 -1.39
C PRO A 237 11.07 24.67 -1.62
N THR A 238 10.67 25.81 -1.03
CA THR A 238 11.45 27.04 -1.08
C THR A 238 12.72 26.94 -0.24
N GLY A 239 13.78 27.63 -0.66
CA GLY A 239 15.04 27.71 0.09
C GLY A 239 15.98 26.51 -0.05
N LEU A 240 15.71 25.57 -0.97
CA LEU A 240 16.67 24.53 -1.33
C LEU A 240 17.71 25.05 -2.33
N ASP A 241 18.97 24.66 -2.13
CA ASP A 241 20.01 24.78 -3.14
C ASP A 241 19.85 23.70 -4.23
N ALA A 242 20.68 23.77 -5.27
CA ALA A 242 20.62 22.83 -6.39
C ALA A 242 20.77 21.36 -5.94
N ASP A 243 21.68 21.09 -5.01
CA ASP A 243 21.91 19.75 -4.47
C ASP A 243 20.71 19.25 -3.66
N GLY A 244 20.09 20.11 -2.86
CA GLY A 244 18.89 19.82 -2.10
C GLY A 244 17.68 19.54 -2.99
N VAL A 245 17.53 20.28 -4.09
CA VAL A 245 16.49 20.02 -5.11
C VAL A 245 16.69 18.65 -5.76
N GLU A 246 17.92 18.32 -6.17
CA GLU A 246 18.21 17.01 -6.77
C GLU A 246 17.97 15.85 -5.79
N LEU A 247 18.30 16.04 -4.50
CA LEU A 247 17.97 15.05 -3.46
C LEU A 247 16.46 14.88 -3.33
N HIS A 248 15.72 15.98 -3.27
CA HIS A 248 14.26 15.95 -3.15
C HIS A 248 13.62 15.19 -4.32
N LEU A 249 14.01 15.49 -5.56
CA LEU A 249 13.49 14.83 -6.75
C LEU A 249 13.87 13.34 -6.81
N SER A 250 15.09 12.97 -6.42
CA SER A 250 15.52 11.57 -6.32
C SER A 250 14.67 10.78 -5.32
N LEU A 251 14.41 11.37 -4.15
CA LEU A 251 13.59 10.74 -3.11
C LEU A 251 12.12 10.64 -3.51
N ARG A 252 11.59 11.63 -4.22
CA ARG A 252 10.24 11.57 -4.80
C ARG A 252 10.12 10.39 -5.77
N ARG A 253 11.03 10.28 -6.74
CA ARG A 253 11.05 9.16 -7.70
C ARG A 253 11.16 7.82 -6.97
N LEU A 254 12.07 7.72 -6.01
CA LEU A 254 12.26 6.51 -5.22
C LEU A 254 11.00 6.12 -4.41
N LEU A 255 10.35 7.08 -3.75
CA LEU A 255 9.11 6.84 -3.00
C LEU A 255 8.02 6.26 -3.92
N HIS A 256 7.78 6.88 -5.07
CA HIS A 256 6.78 6.40 -6.03
C HIS A 256 7.14 5.04 -6.63
N ALA A 257 8.43 4.78 -6.89
CA ALA A 257 8.89 3.49 -7.39
C ALA A 257 8.62 2.37 -6.37
N VAL A 258 9.01 2.59 -5.10
CA VAL A 258 8.74 1.62 -4.02
C VAL A 258 7.24 1.46 -3.82
N TRP A 259 6.47 2.55 -3.80
CA TRP A 259 5.02 2.51 -3.60
C TRP A 259 4.29 1.72 -4.68
N LEU A 260 4.68 1.88 -5.95
CA LEU A 260 4.11 1.11 -7.06
C LEU A 260 4.53 -0.37 -7.00
N LEU A 261 5.82 -0.65 -6.88
CA LEU A 261 6.35 -2.02 -6.97
C LEU A 261 6.03 -2.86 -5.72
N THR A 262 5.75 -2.22 -4.59
CA THR A 262 5.28 -2.88 -3.37
C THR A 262 3.75 -2.93 -3.24
N ASP A 263 2.99 -2.41 -4.20
CA ASP A 263 1.53 -2.57 -4.19
C ASP A 263 1.13 -4.00 -4.57
N PRO A 264 0.38 -4.74 -3.73
CA PRO A 264 -0.09 -6.09 -4.07
C PRO A 264 -1.11 -6.10 -5.21
N LEU A 265 -1.73 -4.95 -5.52
CA LEU A 265 -2.69 -4.78 -6.61
C LEU A 265 -2.05 -4.37 -7.95
N ALA A 266 -0.74 -4.09 -7.96
CA ALA A 266 0.01 -3.76 -9.16
C ALA A 266 0.80 -4.96 -9.71
N LEU A 267 1.09 -4.91 -11.02
CA LEU A 267 2.04 -5.80 -11.67
C LEU A 267 3.47 -5.27 -11.47
N PRO A 268 4.49 -6.14 -11.49
CA PRO A 268 5.88 -5.69 -11.57
C PRO A 268 6.09 -4.85 -12.84
N ASP A 269 7.03 -3.90 -12.75
CA ASP A 269 7.45 -3.08 -13.87
C ASP A 269 8.99 -3.02 -13.86
N ASP A 270 9.62 -3.64 -14.85
CA ASP A 270 11.09 -3.74 -14.93
C ASP A 270 11.76 -2.38 -15.13
N GLU A 271 11.12 -1.46 -15.88
CA GLU A 271 11.66 -0.12 -16.11
C GLU A 271 11.67 0.67 -14.79
N VAL A 272 10.58 0.59 -14.02
CA VAL A 272 10.50 1.22 -12.69
C VAL A 272 11.46 0.54 -11.71
N ALA A 273 11.66 -0.77 -11.79
CA ALA A 273 12.62 -1.49 -10.93
C ALA A 273 14.07 -1.08 -11.22
N ASP A 274 14.43 -0.90 -12.49
CA ASP A 274 15.76 -0.43 -12.88
C ASP A 274 15.96 1.03 -12.49
N ARG A 275 14.93 1.87 -12.60
CA ARG A 275 14.94 3.25 -12.10
C ARG A 275 15.12 3.29 -10.57
N LEU A 276 14.41 2.46 -9.82
CA LEU A 276 14.59 2.33 -8.37
C LEU A 276 16.04 2.02 -8.01
N ALA A 277 16.66 1.06 -8.71
CA ALA A 277 18.07 0.72 -8.50
C ALA A 277 19.00 1.89 -8.82
N HIS A 278 18.71 2.62 -9.89
CA HIS A 278 19.47 3.82 -10.27
C HIS A 278 19.42 4.90 -9.19
N GLU A 279 18.24 5.22 -8.65
CA GLU A 279 18.11 6.23 -7.60
C GLU A 279 18.83 5.79 -6.31
N LEU A 280 18.70 4.53 -5.89
CA LEU A 280 19.43 4.03 -4.71
C LEU A 280 20.96 4.08 -4.88
N ARG A 281 21.49 3.79 -6.07
CA ARG A 281 22.94 3.95 -6.37
C ARG A 281 23.38 5.40 -6.39
N ARG A 282 22.53 6.32 -6.86
CA ARG A 282 22.82 7.76 -6.77
C ARG A 282 22.88 8.21 -5.32
N LEU A 283 21.92 7.78 -4.50
CA LEU A 283 21.88 8.10 -3.07
C LEU A 283 23.06 7.50 -2.32
N SER A 284 23.49 6.27 -2.65
CA SER A 284 24.66 5.66 -2.00
C SER A 284 25.94 6.47 -2.19
N GLY A 285 26.13 7.08 -3.36
CA GLY A 285 27.26 7.99 -3.61
C GLY A 285 27.21 9.31 -2.83
N ARG A 286 26.05 9.67 -2.27
CA ARG A 286 25.84 10.91 -1.49
C ARG A 286 25.86 10.69 0.02
N HIS A 287 25.67 9.46 0.49
CA HIS A 287 25.54 9.15 1.90
C HIS A 287 26.89 8.74 2.52
N LEU A 288 27.40 9.54 3.46
CA LEU A 288 28.75 9.38 4.03
C LEU A 288 28.95 8.04 4.76
N SER A 289 28.01 7.64 5.62
CA SER A 289 28.15 6.46 6.49
C SER A 289 27.36 5.22 6.06
N GLY A 290 26.54 5.32 5.01
CA GLY A 290 25.49 4.35 4.67
C GLY A 290 25.48 3.93 3.21
N SER A 291 26.54 4.25 2.48
CA SER A 291 26.72 3.92 1.07
C SER A 291 26.57 2.42 0.79
N GLY A 292 27.13 1.56 1.66
CA GLY A 292 27.02 0.11 1.55
C GLY A 292 25.58 -0.40 1.61
N ALA A 293 24.79 0.01 2.62
CA ALA A 293 23.41 -0.43 2.78
C ALA A 293 22.51 0.02 1.61
N LEU A 294 22.69 1.25 1.10
CA LEU A 294 21.97 1.75 -0.06
C LEU A 294 22.37 1.00 -1.35
N TRP A 295 23.66 0.66 -1.50
CA TRP A 295 24.16 -0.12 -2.62
C TRP A 295 23.62 -1.56 -2.61
N ASP A 296 23.58 -2.19 -1.43
CA ASP A 296 23.02 -3.52 -1.24
C ASP A 296 21.52 -3.54 -1.56
N ALA A 297 20.76 -2.54 -1.08
CA ALA A 297 19.36 -2.36 -1.43
C ALA A 297 19.18 -2.19 -2.95
N ALA A 298 20.00 -1.35 -3.60
CA ALA A 298 19.95 -1.15 -5.06
C ALA A 298 20.21 -2.44 -5.86
N THR A 299 20.91 -3.40 -5.25
CA THR A 299 21.29 -4.67 -5.87
C THR A 299 20.25 -5.76 -5.64
N HIS A 300 19.68 -5.84 -4.44
CA HIS A 300 18.76 -6.93 -4.06
C HIS A 300 17.29 -6.59 -4.28
N TRP A 301 16.86 -5.35 -4.09
CA TRP A 301 15.44 -4.97 -4.22
C TRP A 301 14.85 -5.28 -5.61
N PRO A 302 15.52 -5.00 -6.75
CA PRO A 302 15.01 -5.39 -8.06
C PRO A 302 14.80 -6.91 -8.20
N ARG A 303 15.65 -7.73 -7.56
CA ARG A 303 15.52 -9.19 -7.57
C ARG A 303 14.31 -9.63 -6.73
N ASP A 304 14.13 -9.02 -5.55
CA ASP A 304 12.97 -9.29 -4.69
C ASP A 304 11.65 -8.95 -5.39
N ILE A 305 11.60 -7.82 -6.09
CA ILE A 305 10.44 -7.36 -6.88
C ILE A 305 10.09 -8.35 -7.98
N ARG A 306 11.09 -8.76 -8.78
CA ARG A 306 10.92 -9.75 -9.85
C ARG A 306 10.49 -11.12 -9.30
N ALA A 307 11.02 -11.50 -8.14
CA ALA A 307 10.63 -12.72 -7.44
C ALA A 307 9.30 -12.61 -6.67
N ARG A 308 8.62 -11.45 -6.72
CA ARG A 308 7.35 -11.15 -6.01
C ARG A 308 7.44 -11.34 -4.50
N ARG A 309 8.60 -11.03 -3.92
CA ARG A 309 8.87 -11.07 -2.48
C ARG A 309 8.74 -9.68 -1.87
N GLU A 310 8.71 -9.63 -0.55
CA GLU A 310 8.95 -8.37 0.15
C GLU A 310 10.39 -7.93 -0.07
N LEU A 311 10.61 -6.62 -0.14
CA LEU A 311 11.96 -6.07 -0.22
C LEU A 311 12.75 -6.54 1.00
N SER A 312 13.96 -7.04 0.82
CA SER A 312 14.82 -7.40 1.94
C SER A 312 15.50 -6.14 2.51
N LEU A 313 15.68 -6.04 3.83
CA LEU A 313 16.73 -5.16 4.36
C LEU A 313 18.01 -5.97 4.44
N PRO A 314 19.18 -5.37 4.16
CA PRO A 314 20.44 -6.00 4.52
C PRO A 314 20.39 -6.43 5.99
N PRO A 315 20.92 -7.61 6.36
CA PRO A 315 21.06 -7.95 7.76
C PRO A 315 21.85 -6.83 8.44
N GLY A 316 21.25 -6.22 9.46
CA GLY A 316 21.98 -5.27 10.28
C GLY A 316 23.19 -5.98 10.87
N ARG A 317 24.31 -5.28 10.99
CA ARG A 317 25.30 -5.65 12.00
C ARG A 317 24.60 -5.49 13.36
N GLU A 318 23.96 -6.55 13.84
CA GLU A 318 23.93 -6.81 15.27
C GLU A 318 25.39 -7.12 15.62
N ASP A 319 26.12 -6.09 16.07
CA ASP A 319 27.26 -6.18 16.96
C ASP A 319 27.88 -4.79 17.12
N GLY A 320 27.74 -4.22 18.30
CA GLY A 320 28.38 -2.97 18.69
C GLY A 320 27.81 -2.40 19.98
N VAL A 321 28.30 -2.94 21.11
CA VAL A 321 28.28 -2.35 22.46
C VAL A 321 28.64 -0.86 22.43
#